data_AF-A0A920PNE8-F1
#
_entry.id   AF-A0A920PNE8-F1
#
_cell.length_a   1.000
_cell.length_b   1.000
_cell.length_c   1.000
_cell.angle_alpha   90.00
_cell.angle_beta   90.00
_cell.angle_gamma   90.00
#
_symmetry.space_group_name_H-M   'P 1'
#
loop_
_entity.id
_entity.type
_entity.pdbx_description
1 polymer ?
#
loop_
_entity_poly.entity_id
_entity_poly.type
_entity_poly.pdbx_seq_one_letter_code
_entity_poly.pdbx_strand_id
1 'polypeptide(L)' 'MVTDICGAGLGDRVLLARGSAARVPSETSGVPTDDTAVMIIDEITVNNQPTYQAGTD' A
#
# COMPACT_ATOMS: atom_id res chain seq x y z
N MET A 1 3.13 -13.02 3.62
CA MET A 1 4.27 -12.20 3.20
C MET A 1 3.71 -11.20 2.21
N VAL A 2 4.01 -9.91 2.34
CA VAL A 2 3.45 -8.88 1.45
C VAL A 2 4.46 -8.61 0.34
N THR A 3 4.01 -8.63 -0.91
CA THR A 3 4.81 -8.13 -2.05
C THR A 3 4.78 -6.61 -2.03
N ASP A 4 5.92 -5.96 -2.20
CA ASP A 4 6.00 -4.51 -2.32
C ASP A 4 6.42 -4.12 -3.73
N ILE A 5 5.57 -3.34 -4.41
CA ILE A 5 5.85 -2.79 -5.73
C ILE A 5 6.00 -1.27 -5.73
N CYS A 6 5.76 -0.62 -4.57
CA CYS A 6 5.88 0.82 -4.41
C CYS A 6 7.19 1.26 -3.75
N GLY A 7 7.97 0.33 -3.19
CA GLY A 7 9.26 0.62 -2.56
C GLY A 7 9.12 1.25 -1.18
N ALA A 8 8.20 0.73 -0.38
CA ALA A 8 7.90 1.23 0.96
C ALA A 8 9.08 1.00 1.92
N GLY A 9 9.47 2.06 2.61
CA GLY A 9 10.46 2.04 3.67
C GLY A 9 9.92 1.57 5.02
N LEU A 10 10.82 1.36 5.97
CA LEU A 10 10.44 1.09 7.35
C LEU A 10 9.73 2.32 7.93
N GLY A 11 8.49 2.15 8.37
CA GLY A 11 7.67 3.21 8.96
C GLY A 11 6.62 3.78 7.99
N ASP A 12 6.73 3.51 6.69
CA ASP A 12 5.74 3.94 5.72
C ASP A 12 4.39 3.26 5.96
N ARG A 13 3.32 4.05 5.87
CA ARG A 13 1.95 3.54 5.81
C ARG A 13 1.62 3.26 4.34
N VAL A 14 1.06 2.08 4.05
CA VAL A 14 0.75 1.64 2.67
C VAL A 14 -0.70 1.22 2.50
N LEU A 15 -1.23 1.32 1.28
CA LEU A 15 -2.45 0.63 0.89
C LEU A 15 -2.13 -0.80 0.45
N LEU A 16 -2.80 -1.76 1.07
CA LEU A 16 -2.62 -3.19 0.82
C LEU A 16 -3.77 -3.73 -0.03
N ALA A 17 -3.47 -4.17 -1.26
CA ALA A 17 -4.40 -4.92 -2.09
C ALA A 17 -4.37 -6.40 -1.68
N ARG A 18 -5.55 -6.97 -1.39
CA ARG A 18 -5.69 -8.36 -0.95
C ARG A 18 -6.41 -9.26 -1.98
N GLY A 19 -6.17 -10.56 -1.88
CA GLY A 19 -6.80 -11.57 -2.72
C GLY A 19 -6.34 -11.48 -4.18
N SER A 20 -7.26 -11.64 -5.13
CA SER A 20 -6.92 -11.55 -6.56
C SER A 20 -6.44 -10.16 -6.98
N ALA A 21 -6.85 -9.10 -6.28
CA ALA A 21 -6.39 -7.74 -6.55
C ALA A 21 -4.87 -7.59 -6.39
N ALA A 22 -4.25 -8.41 -5.53
CA ALA A 22 -2.80 -8.43 -5.32
C ALA A 22 -2.00 -8.85 -6.57
N ARG A 23 -2.65 -9.41 -7.60
CA ARG A 23 -2.04 -9.85 -8.86
C ARG A 23 -2.48 -9.05 -10.09
N VAL A 24 -3.24 -7.97 -9.88
CA VAL A 24 -3.64 -7.06 -10.95
C VAL A 24 -2.47 -6.21 -11.47
N PRO A 25 -1.57 -5.67 -10.60
CA PRO A 25 -0.39 -4.96 -11.08
C PRO A 25 0.51 -5.86 -11.94
N SER A 26 1.08 -5.30 -13.00
CA SER A 26 1.92 -6.02 -13.97
C SER A 26 3.09 -6.79 -13.33
N GLU A 27 3.69 -6.21 -12.31
CA GLU A 27 4.82 -6.69 -11.52
C GLU A 27 4.46 -7.94 -10.70
N THR A 28 3.17 -8.15 -10.44
CA THR A 28 2.63 -9.25 -9.62
C THR A 28 1.73 -10.19 -10.41
N SER A 29 1.55 -9.96 -11.71
CA SER A 29 0.75 -10.82 -12.57
C SER A 29 1.36 -12.21 -12.64
N GLY A 30 0.52 -13.24 -12.38
CA GLY A 30 0.96 -14.63 -12.33
C GLY A 30 1.82 -15.02 -11.12
N VAL A 31 2.19 -14.07 -10.25
CA VAL A 31 2.89 -14.34 -9.00
C VAL A 31 1.92 -14.94 -7.99
N PRO A 32 2.25 -16.02 -7.26
CA PRO A 32 1.36 -16.62 -6.27
C PRO A 32 1.34 -15.80 -4.96
N THR A 33 0.85 -14.57 -5.04
CA THR A 33 0.62 -13.67 -3.90
C THR A 33 -0.86 -13.34 -3.76
N ASP A 34 -1.27 -13.11 -2.52
CA ASP A 34 -2.59 -12.63 -2.12
C ASP A 34 -2.54 -11.29 -1.37
N ASP A 35 -1.35 -10.72 -1.17
CA ASP A 35 -1.13 -9.44 -0.51
C ASP A 35 -0.04 -8.64 -1.24
N THR A 36 -0.38 -7.46 -1.74
CA THR A 36 0.58 -6.55 -2.40
C THR A 36 0.39 -5.12 -1.88
N ALA A 37 1.45 -4.50 -1.37
CA ALA A 37 1.51 -3.07 -1.10
C ALA A 37 1.60 -2.33 -2.45
N VAL A 38 0.57 -1.54 -2.77
CA VAL A 38 0.41 -0.91 -4.09
C VAL A 38 0.61 0.60 -4.08
N MET A 39 0.68 1.21 -2.89
CA MET A 39 0.77 2.66 -2.73
C MET A 39 1.31 3.01 -1.34
N ILE A 40 2.19 4.01 -1.28
CA ILE A 40 2.60 4.69 -0.04
C ILE A 40 1.61 5.83 0.24
N ILE A 41 1.16 5.96 1.49
CA ILE A 41 0.15 6.93 1.90
C ILE A 41 0.81 8.24 2.31
N ASP A 42 0.41 9.34 1.66
CA ASP A 42 0.81 10.70 2.03
C ASP A 42 -0.11 11.30 3.10
N GLU A 43 -1.43 11.19 2.94
CA GLU A 43 -2.42 11.73 3.88
C GLU A 43 -3.64 10.82 4.00
N ILE A 44 -4.19 10.70 5.21
CA ILE A 44 -5.52 10.11 5.44
C ILE A 44 -6.43 11.18 6.03
N THR A 45 -7.46 11.57 5.28
CA THR A 45 -8.51 12.46 5.76
C THR A 45 -9.80 11.68 6.06
N VAL A 46 -10.32 11.81 7.28
CA VAL A 46 -11.57 11.20 7.73
C VAL A 46 -12.50 12.30 8.22
N ASN A 47 -13.74 12.33 7.73
CA ASN A 47 -14.72 13.38 8.09
C ASN A 47 -14.17 14.81 7.87
N ASN A 48 -13.48 15.05 6.75
CA ASN A 48 -12.82 16.32 6.42
C ASN A 48 -11.76 16.78 7.44
N GLN A 49 -11.21 15.87 8.27
CA GLN A 49 -10.10 16.14 9.16
C GLN A 49 -8.89 15.28 8.78
N PRO A 50 -7.68 15.86 8.64
CA PRO A 50 -6.47 15.08 8.43
C PRO A 50 -6.16 14.28 9.71
N THR A 51 -6.12 12.96 9.57
CA THR A 51 -5.85 12.00 10.65
C THR A 51 -4.45 11.39 10.57
N TYR A 52 -3.79 11.54 9.42
CA TYR A 52 -2.40 11.17 9.20
C TYR A 52 -1.83 12.04 8.08
N GLN A 53 -0.58 12.49 8.22
CA GLN A 53 0.24 13.08 7.18
C GLN A 53 1.67 12.51 7.27
N ALA A 54 2.27 12.17 6.14
CA ALA A 54 3.65 11.70 6.08
C ALA A 54 4.63 12.82 6.44
N GLY A 55 5.70 12.49 7.18
CA GLY A 55 6.76 13.44 7.54
C GLY A 55 6.42 14.43 8.66
N THR A 56 5.26 14.31 9.29
CA THR A 56 4.87 15.09 10.47
C THR A 56 4.94 14.32 11.80
N ASP A 57 5.25 13.03 11.74
CA ASP A 57 5.50 12.14 12.88
C ASP A 57 7.00 12.06 13.22
#